data_AF-A0A7V8JEX6-F1
#
_entry.id   AF-A0A7V8JEX6-F1
#
_cell.length_a   1.000
_cell.length_b   1.000
_cell.length_c   1.000
_cell.angle_alpha   90.00
_cell.angle_beta   90.00
_cell.angle_gamma   90.00
#
_symmetry.space_group_name_H-M   'P 1'
#
loop_
_entity.id
_entity.type
_entity.pdbx_description
1 polymer ?
#
loop_
_entity_poly.entity_id
_entity_poly.type
_entity_poly.pdbx_seq_one_letter_code
_entity_poly.pdbx_strand_id
1 'polypeptide(L)'
;MKTIDKVDDVMRHTFSAPLLVVALLLAAAAPKAIGQDEKADWGNYRPSYKACADKADTTVAINSCIGDEYKYQDKRLNDTYKALSTSLDDTRRIALRDEERDWIARRDKACKPNSDGGTAALIDSGSCTLKWTAERVKELASRTGNKAVSAANASAIAGDWGYRTDCGFGHYVNVTVSKAEPEAEGTWADGTRNGGDQGKFKGQWRDGKLYVRFCSDDPQNGDFPACPAYDDGAAYVSPQGKQLVWFQKSGKAYDRYVALDRVPKGGKAPLDTHCKDDDR
;
A
#
# COMPACT_ATOMS: atom_id res chain seq x y z
N MET A 1 -2.91 57.60 33.76
CA MET A 1 -3.99 56.79 34.37
C MET A 1 -3.30 55.73 35.22
N LYS A 2 -3.56 55.74 36.52
CA LYS A 2 -2.81 55.04 37.58
C LYS A 2 -3.24 53.57 37.71
N THR A 3 -2.23 52.71 37.79
CA THR A 3 -2.03 51.56 38.71
C THR A 3 -3.17 50.63 39.11
N ILE A 4 -2.87 49.36 38.85
CA ILE A 4 -3.22 48.11 39.54
C ILE A 4 -3.14 48.25 41.07
N ASP A 5 -4.11 47.66 41.78
CA ASP A 5 -4.11 47.47 43.23
C ASP A 5 -4.38 46.00 43.58
N LYS A 6 -3.49 45.46 44.44
CA LYS A 6 -3.66 44.40 45.47
C LYS A 6 -4.13 43.00 45.03
N VAL A 7 -3.67 41.91 45.64
CA VAL A 7 -3.89 41.54 47.05
C VAL A 7 -2.79 40.61 47.60
N ASP A 8 -2.24 41.07 48.73
CA ASP A 8 -1.79 40.45 49.99
C ASP A 8 -0.59 39.48 50.14
N ASP A 9 0.15 39.88 51.17
CA ASP A 9 1.33 39.39 51.85
C ASP A 9 0.98 38.35 52.95
N VAL A 10 2.04 37.83 53.58
CA VAL A 10 2.16 37.08 54.85
C VAL A 10 2.52 35.60 54.66
N MET A 11 3.81 35.28 54.80
CA MET A 11 4.32 34.85 56.12
C MET A 11 5.87 34.86 56.16
N ARG A 12 6.38 35.45 57.24
CA ARG A 12 7.78 35.65 57.61
C ARG A 12 8.46 34.30 57.90
N HIS A 13 9.77 34.19 57.61
CA HIS A 13 10.81 34.05 58.64
C HIS A 13 12.21 34.09 58.01
N THR A 14 13.03 34.97 58.56
CA THR A 14 14.42 35.29 58.25
C THR A 14 15.38 34.32 58.95
N PHE A 15 16.36 33.75 58.23
CA PHE A 15 17.66 33.36 58.79
C PHE A 15 18.77 33.52 57.72
N SER A 16 19.86 34.18 58.11
CA SER A 16 21.04 34.57 57.32
C SER A 16 21.94 33.41 56.87
N ALA A 17 22.53 33.53 55.67
CA ALA A 17 23.90 33.09 55.36
C ALA A 17 24.44 33.82 54.10
N PRO A 18 25.74 34.20 54.04
CA PRO A 18 26.30 35.05 52.99
C PRO A 18 26.80 34.28 51.74
N LEU A 19 26.93 35.02 50.64
CA LEU A 19 27.35 34.59 49.29
C LEU A 19 28.71 33.87 49.23
N LEU A 20 28.83 32.86 48.33
CA LEU A 20 30.03 32.67 47.50
C LEU A 20 29.74 31.88 46.19
N VAL A 21 29.82 32.62 45.08
CA VAL A 21 30.25 32.25 43.70
C VAL A 21 29.67 30.97 43.05
N VAL A 22 28.72 31.17 42.12
CA VAL A 22 28.50 30.25 40.99
C VAL A 22 28.74 31.03 39.69
N ALA A 23 29.72 30.59 38.92
CA ALA A 23 30.08 31.14 37.63
C ALA A 23 28.92 30.99 36.62
N LEU A 24 28.48 32.11 36.05
CA LEU A 24 27.51 32.14 34.95
C LEU A 24 28.25 31.78 33.65
N LEU A 25 28.14 30.53 33.20
CA LEU A 25 28.50 30.16 31.82
C LEU A 25 27.41 30.70 30.88
N LEU A 26 27.65 31.85 30.24
CA LEU A 26 26.90 32.24 29.05
C LEU A 26 27.29 31.31 27.89
N ALA A 27 26.54 30.23 27.70
CA ALA A 27 26.50 29.56 26.41
C ALA A 27 25.54 30.32 25.50
N ALA A 28 26.06 31.24 24.69
CA ALA A 28 25.32 31.79 23.57
C ALA A 28 25.11 30.67 22.52
N ALA A 29 23.98 29.97 22.60
CA ALA A 29 23.51 29.14 21.50
C ALA A 29 22.99 30.07 20.41
N ALA A 30 23.77 30.27 19.35
CA ALA A 30 23.33 30.96 18.15
C ALA A 30 22.05 30.31 17.59
N PRO A 31 21.10 31.10 17.02
CA PRO A 31 20.00 30.51 16.29
C PRO A 31 20.57 29.70 15.11
N LYS A 32 20.26 28.41 15.08
CA LYS A 32 20.49 27.58 13.90
C LYS A 32 19.72 28.21 12.74
N ALA A 33 20.44 28.67 11.73
CA ALA A 33 19.87 29.01 10.44
C ALA A 33 19.06 27.81 9.93
N ILE A 34 17.76 28.00 9.70
CA ILE A 34 16.95 27.05 8.94
C ILE A 34 17.30 27.30 7.48
N GLY A 35 18.34 26.62 7.02
CA GLY A 35 18.70 26.46 5.62
C GLY A 35 18.96 24.97 5.40
N GLN A 36 17.91 24.16 5.45
CA GLN A 36 17.97 22.83 4.88
C GLN A 36 17.76 23.00 3.39
N ASP A 37 18.84 22.91 2.62
CA ASP A 37 18.76 22.60 1.20
C ASP A 37 18.11 21.22 1.07
N GLU A 38 16.78 21.21 0.95
CA GLU A 38 16.04 20.06 0.46
C GLU A 38 16.56 19.82 -0.95
N LYS A 39 17.41 18.80 -1.14
CA LYS A 39 17.82 18.40 -2.48
C LYS A 39 16.53 18.16 -3.26
N ALA A 40 16.23 19.05 -4.21
CA ALA A 40 15.04 18.94 -5.04
C ALA A 40 14.99 17.50 -5.58
N ASP A 41 13.91 16.78 -5.26
CA ASP A 41 13.68 15.43 -5.76
C ASP A 41 13.33 15.53 -7.24
N TRP A 42 14.38 15.61 -8.07
CA TRP A 42 14.27 15.56 -9.52
C TRP A 42 13.86 14.16 -10.02
N GLY A 43 13.76 13.15 -9.15
CA GLY A 43 13.49 11.76 -9.54
C GLY A 43 12.17 11.57 -10.30
N ASN A 44 11.23 12.51 -10.13
CA ASN A 44 9.94 12.51 -10.82
C ASN A 44 9.90 13.35 -12.11
N TYR A 45 10.98 14.06 -12.46
CA TYR A 45 11.06 14.96 -13.63
C TYR A 45 12.14 14.53 -14.64
N ARG A 46 12.04 15.02 -15.88
CA ARG A 46 13.07 14.75 -16.91
C ARG A 46 14.38 15.48 -16.61
N PRO A 47 15.54 14.90 -16.94
CA PRO A 47 16.83 15.60 -16.87
C PRO A 47 16.86 16.92 -17.68
N SER A 48 16.07 17.01 -18.77
CA SER A 48 15.92 18.24 -19.56
C SER A 48 15.28 19.39 -18.79
N TYR A 49 14.37 19.10 -17.85
CA TYR A 49 13.78 20.13 -16.98
C TYR A 49 14.85 20.70 -16.04
N LYS A 50 15.66 19.84 -15.41
CA LYS A 50 16.80 20.28 -14.59
C LYS A 50 17.77 21.15 -15.38
N ALA A 51 18.18 20.68 -16.57
CA ALA A 51 19.11 21.43 -17.41
C ALA A 51 18.54 22.79 -17.89
N CYS A 52 17.22 22.89 -18.05
CA CYS A 52 16.54 24.14 -18.38
C CYS A 52 16.54 25.09 -17.17
N ALA A 53 16.12 24.59 -16.00
CA ALA A 53 16.06 25.38 -14.77
C ALA A 53 17.45 25.90 -14.34
N ASP A 54 18.50 25.06 -14.45
CA ASP A 54 19.87 25.44 -14.11
C ASP A 54 20.44 26.56 -15.02
N LYS A 55 19.89 26.74 -16.23
CA LYS A 55 20.31 27.77 -17.20
C LYS A 55 19.41 29.01 -17.22
N ALA A 56 18.25 28.93 -16.57
CA ALA A 56 17.27 30.01 -16.62
C ALA A 56 17.70 31.17 -15.71
N ASP A 57 17.82 32.37 -16.28
CA ASP A 57 18.26 33.59 -15.61
C ASP A 57 17.13 34.61 -15.40
N THR A 58 15.95 34.34 -15.94
CA THR A 58 14.76 35.19 -15.81
C THR A 58 13.56 34.39 -15.32
N THR A 59 12.63 35.07 -14.65
CA THR A 59 11.35 34.50 -14.20
C THR A 59 10.55 33.90 -15.38
N VAL A 60 10.65 34.51 -16.56
CA VAL A 60 10.00 34.02 -17.78
C VAL A 60 10.64 32.71 -18.26
N ALA A 61 11.97 32.63 -18.27
CA ALA A 61 12.68 31.40 -18.64
C ALA A 61 12.35 30.25 -17.67
N ILE A 62 12.34 30.51 -16.36
CA ILE A 62 11.97 29.51 -15.34
C ILE A 62 10.54 29.00 -15.57
N ASN A 63 9.58 29.91 -15.76
CA ASN A 63 8.20 29.56 -16.07
C ASN A 63 8.06 28.74 -17.37
N SER A 64 8.87 29.04 -18.39
CA SER A 64 8.90 28.23 -19.61
C SER A 64 9.37 26.80 -19.33
N CYS A 65 10.44 26.63 -18.56
CA CYS A 65 10.93 25.30 -18.16
C CYS A 65 9.85 24.50 -17.42
N ILE A 66 9.15 25.13 -16.47
CA ILE A 66 8.05 24.52 -15.71
C ILE A 66 6.92 24.13 -16.66
N GLY A 67 6.50 25.03 -17.56
CA GLY A 67 5.42 24.78 -18.51
C GLY A 67 5.71 23.60 -19.44
N ASP A 68 6.94 23.46 -19.91
CA ASP A 68 7.32 22.36 -20.81
C ASP A 68 7.47 21.02 -20.09
N GLU A 69 7.88 21.01 -18.83
CA GLU A 69 7.82 19.82 -17.99
C GLU A 69 6.38 19.47 -17.63
N TYR A 70 5.55 20.45 -17.29
CA TYR A 70 4.13 20.25 -17.01
C TYR A 70 3.40 19.59 -18.19
N LYS A 71 3.57 20.11 -19.42
CA LYS A 71 2.96 19.50 -20.62
C LYS A 71 3.35 18.03 -20.78
N TYR A 72 4.62 17.70 -20.50
CA TYR A 72 5.09 16.32 -20.56
C TYR A 72 4.43 15.45 -19.49
N GLN A 73 4.40 15.91 -18.24
CA GLN A 73 3.80 15.17 -17.13
C GLN A 73 2.28 15.05 -17.27
N ASP A 74 1.59 16.07 -17.80
CA ASP A 74 0.16 16.04 -18.08
C ASP A 74 -0.18 15.03 -19.18
N LYS A 75 0.64 14.96 -20.25
CA LYS A 75 0.51 13.89 -21.24
C LYS A 75 0.67 12.51 -20.59
N ARG A 76 1.70 12.33 -19.75
CA ARG A 76 1.91 11.06 -19.02
C ARG A 76 0.73 10.73 -18.11
N LEU A 77 0.15 11.73 -17.45
CA LEU A 77 -1.02 11.55 -16.58
C LEU A 77 -2.20 11.02 -17.40
N ASN A 78 -2.50 11.66 -18.52
CA ASN A 78 -3.58 11.24 -19.42
C ASN A 78 -3.36 9.83 -19.98
N ASP A 79 -2.14 9.50 -20.42
CA ASP A 79 -1.81 8.16 -20.91
C ASP A 79 -1.97 7.10 -19.79
N THR A 80 -1.47 7.39 -18.58
CA THR A 80 -1.56 6.49 -17.42
C THR A 80 -3.01 6.30 -16.96
N TYR A 81 -3.78 7.38 -16.89
CA TYR A 81 -5.22 7.34 -16.59
C TYR A 81 -5.96 6.48 -17.60
N LYS A 82 -5.71 6.65 -18.91
CA LYS A 82 -6.34 5.83 -19.96
C LYS A 82 -5.97 4.35 -19.81
N ALA A 83 -4.70 4.04 -19.60
CA ALA A 83 -4.24 2.67 -19.40
C ALA A 83 -4.92 2.02 -18.19
N LEU A 84 -4.99 2.71 -17.05
CA LEU A 84 -5.70 2.23 -15.87
C LEU A 84 -7.19 2.08 -16.15
N SER A 85 -7.84 3.09 -16.74
CA SER A 85 -9.26 3.12 -17.07
C SER A 85 -9.69 1.95 -17.96
N THR A 86 -8.97 1.70 -19.06
CA THR A 86 -9.22 0.55 -19.96
C THR A 86 -9.08 -0.79 -19.25
N SER A 87 -8.29 -0.84 -18.19
CA SER A 87 -8.06 -2.06 -17.43
C SER A 87 -9.16 -2.37 -16.41
N LEU A 88 -10.06 -1.43 -16.10
CA LEU A 88 -11.09 -1.56 -15.07
C LEU A 88 -12.44 -1.97 -15.65
N ASP A 89 -13.28 -2.62 -14.83
CA ASP A 89 -14.71 -2.79 -15.12
C ASP A 89 -15.45 -1.44 -15.09
N ASP A 90 -16.70 -1.42 -15.56
CA ASP A 90 -17.49 -0.20 -15.74
C ASP A 90 -17.70 0.59 -14.44
N THR A 91 -18.00 -0.09 -13.34
CA THR A 91 -18.22 0.54 -12.04
C THR A 91 -16.94 1.22 -11.55
N ARG A 92 -15.81 0.51 -11.60
CA ARG A 92 -14.50 1.05 -11.18
C ARG A 92 -13.99 2.13 -12.11
N ARG A 93 -14.29 2.04 -13.41
CA ARG A 93 -13.95 3.06 -14.41
C ARG A 93 -14.70 4.37 -14.16
N ILE A 94 -15.97 4.31 -13.79
CA ILE A 94 -16.76 5.49 -13.38
C ILE A 94 -16.16 6.10 -12.11
N ALA A 95 -15.86 5.28 -11.10
CA ALA A 95 -15.25 5.74 -9.85
C ALA A 95 -13.90 6.43 -10.10
N LEU A 96 -13.03 5.86 -10.94
CA LEU A 96 -11.74 6.46 -11.31
C LEU A 96 -11.92 7.82 -12.01
N ARG A 97 -12.90 7.93 -12.91
CA ARG A 97 -13.19 9.19 -13.60
C ARG A 97 -13.59 10.29 -12.62
N ASP A 98 -14.45 9.97 -11.66
CA ASP A 98 -14.93 10.94 -10.68
C ASP A 98 -13.82 11.30 -9.67
N GLU A 99 -13.00 10.32 -9.25
CA GLU A 99 -11.79 10.56 -8.45
C GLU A 99 -10.83 11.54 -9.15
N GLU A 100 -10.60 11.37 -10.45
CA GLU A 100 -9.70 12.23 -11.23
C GLU A 100 -10.24 13.66 -11.35
N ARG A 101 -11.55 13.83 -11.55
CA ARG A 101 -12.20 15.15 -11.58
C ARG A 101 -12.06 15.88 -10.25
N ASP A 102 -12.30 15.17 -9.14
CA ASP A 102 -12.15 15.75 -7.81
C ASP A 102 -10.69 16.09 -7.52
N TRP A 103 -9.75 15.26 -7.97
CA TRP A 103 -8.32 15.55 -7.88
C TRP A 103 -7.94 16.83 -8.64
N ILE A 104 -8.40 16.99 -9.90
CA ILE A 104 -8.17 18.21 -10.69
C ILE A 104 -8.69 19.45 -9.95
N ALA A 105 -9.93 19.39 -9.45
CA ALA A 105 -10.53 20.50 -8.72
C ALA A 105 -9.75 20.87 -7.45
N ARG A 106 -9.24 19.88 -6.71
CA ARG A 106 -8.38 20.11 -5.54
C ARG A 106 -7.04 20.71 -5.93
N ARG A 107 -6.39 20.19 -6.97
CA ARG A 107 -5.10 20.69 -7.49
C ARG A 107 -5.23 22.16 -7.89
N ASP A 108 -6.22 22.49 -8.72
CA ASP A 108 -6.38 23.83 -9.26
C ASP A 108 -6.70 24.85 -8.15
N LYS A 109 -7.45 24.43 -7.13
CA LYS A 109 -7.68 25.25 -5.93
C LYS A 109 -6.41 25.45 -5.12
N ALA A 110 -5.63 24.39 -4.90
CA ALA A 110 -4.41 24.43 -4.09
C ALA A 110 -3.27 25.21 -4.77
N CYS A 111 -3.18 25.13 -6.10
CA CYS A 111 -2.11 25.73 -6.89
C CYS A 111 -2.49 27.07 -7.50
N LYS A 112 -3.60 27.69 -7.10
CA LYS A 112 -4.01 29.01 -7.59
C LYS A 112 -2.92 30.05 -7.28
N PRO A 113 -2.49 30.87 -8.26
CA PRO A 113 -1.47 31.89 -8.01
C PRO A 113 -2.00 32.96 -7.03
N ASN A 114 -1.11 33.46 -6.17
CA ASN A 114 -1.40 34.63 -5.35
C ASN A 114 -1.50 35.88 -6.24
N SER A 115 -2.63 36.59 -6.20
CA SER A 115 -2.88 37.76 -7.05
C SER A 115 -1.88 38.89 -6.82
N ASP A 116 -1.32 38.98 -5.62
CA ASP A 116 -0.45 40.09 -5.21
C ASP A 116 1.04 39.74 -5.35
N GLY A 117 1.37 38.50 -5.74
CA GLY A 117 2.74 37.98 -5.77
C GLY A 117 3.49 38.19 -7.09
N GLY A 118 2.93 38.96 -8.03
CA GLY A 118 3.57 39.27 -9.31
C GLY A 118 3.97 38.03 -10.12
N THR A 119 5.07 38.13 -10.87
CA THR A 119 5.54 37.03 -11.74
C THR A 119 6.11 35.84 -10.97
N ALA A 120 6.55 36.03 -9.72
CA ALA A 120 6.99 34.95 -8.84
C ALA A 120 5.82 34.01 -8.45
N ALA A 121 4.63 34.55 -8.20
CA ALA A 121 3.44 33.74 -7.93
C ALA A 121 3.06 32.79 -9.09
N LEU A 122 3.46 33.12 -10.33
CA LEU A 122 3.27 32.24 -11.48
C LEU A 122 4.25 31.05 -11.46
N ILE A 123 5.49 31.26 -11.00
CA ILE A 123 6.46 30.17 -10.78
C ILE A 123 5.94 29.23 -9.69
N ASP A 124 5.46 29.79 -8.57
CA ASP A 124 4.97 28.99 -7.45
C ASP A 124 3.75 28.15 -7.86
N SER A 125 2.79 28.78 -8.55
CA SER A 125 1.60 28.12 -9.08
C SER A 125 1.94 27.03 -10.10
N GLY A 126 2.83 27.33 -11.05
CA GLY A 126 3.28 26.38 -12.06
C GLY A 126 4.02 25.19 -11.44
N SER A 127 4.93 25.46 -10.49
CA SER A 127 5.69 24.43 -9.77
C SER A 127 4.77 23.54 -8.91
N CYS A 128 3.78 24.13 -8.24
CA CYS A 128 2.76 23.40 -7.50
C CYS A 128 2.00 22.44 -8.44
N THR A 129 1.52 22.96 -9.57
CA THR A 129 0.73 22.18 -10.53
C THR A 129 1.57 21.04 -11.12
N LEU A 130 2.82 21.32 -11.50
CA LEU A 130 3.77 20.33 -12.00
C LEU A 130 4.00 19.20 -10.98
N LYS A 131 4.29 19.55 -9.71
CA LYS A 131 4.53 18.57 -8.64
C LYS A 131 3.32 17.66 -8.44
N TRP A 132 2.13 18.23 -8.28
CA TRP A 132 0.90 17.46 -8.07
C TRP A 132 0.62 16.51 -9.23
N THR A 133 0.80 16.98 -10.48
CA THR A 133 0.63 16.16 -11.68
C THR A 133 1.62 15.00 -11.71
N ALA A 134 2.91 15.24 -11.42
CA ALA A 134 3.92 14.19 -11.40
C ALA A 134 3.66 13.12 -10.31
N GLU A 135 3.22 13.54 -9.11
CA GLU A 135 2.83 12.59 -8.05
C GLU A 135 1.59 11.77 -8.44
N ARG A 136 0.60 12.40 -9.09
CA ARG A 136 -0.59 11.68 -9.57
C ARG A 136 -0.23 10.64 -10.63
N VAL A 137 0.72 10.93 -11.52
CA VAL A 137 1.26 9.93 -12.47
C VAL A 137 1.82 8.72 -11.73
N LYS A 138 2.65 8.95 -10.71
CA LYS A 138 3.27 7.86 -9.91
C LYS A 138 2.22 7.02 -9.20
N GLU A 139 1.23 7.66 -8.59
CA GLU A 139 0.12 7.02 -7.92
C GLU A 139 -0.67 6.11 -8.89
N LEU A 140 -1.16 6.66 -10.01
CA LEU A 140 -1.95 5.89 -10.97
C LEU A 140 -1.13 4.75 -11.61
N ALA A 141 0.14 5.00 -11.92
CA ALA A 141 1.04 3.97 -12.46
C ALA A 141 1.25 2.81 -11.46
N SER A 142 1.34 3.11 -10.16
CA SER A 142 1.45 2.07 -9.13
C SER A 142 0.21 1.17 -9.08
N ARG A 143 -1.00 1.75 -9.25
CA ARG A 143 -2.25 1.00 -9.32
C ARG A 143 -2.29 0.09 -10.55
N THR A 144 -1.81 0.57 -11.70
CA THR A 144 -1.65 -0.26 -12.91
C THR A 144 -0.65 -1.39 -12.69
N GLY A 145 0.49 -1.11 -12.06
CA GLY A 145 1.50 -2.12 -11.71
C GLY A 145 0.94 -3.20 -10.78
N ASN A 146 0.22 -2.80 -9.72
CA ASN A 146 -0.44 -3.72 -8.80
C ASN A 146 -1.46 -4.60 -9.51
N LYS A 147 -2.24 -4.05 -10.45
CA LYS A 147 -3.16 -4.86 -11.28
C LYS A 147 -2.42 -5.84 -12.18
N ALA A 148 -1.33 -5.43 -12.83
CA ALA A 148 -0.54 -6.31 -13.68
C ALA A 148 0.07 -7.46 -12.85
N VAL A 149 0.55 -7.17 -11.64
CA VAL A 149 1.03 -8.17 -10.69
C VAL A 149 -0.10 -9.09 -10.24
N SER A 150 -1.28 -8.57 -9.89
CA SER A 150 -2.46 -9.39 -9.58
C SER A 150 -2.86 -10.28 -10.75
N ALA A 151 -2.88 -9.77 -11.99
CA ALA A 151 -3.23 -10.54 -13.18
C ALA A 151 -2.18 -11.62 -13.52
N ALA A 152 -0.89 -11.30 -13.36
CA ALA A 152 0.19 -12.27 -13.51
C ALA A 152 0.10 -13.37 -12.45
N ASN A 153 -0.14 -13.00 -11.19
CA ASN A 153 -0.33 -13.94 -10.10
C ASN A 153 -1.60 -14.78 -10.27
N ALA A 154 -2.71 -14.17 -10.71
CA ALA A 154 -3.95 -14.85 -11.04
C ALA A 154 -3.75 -15.93 -12.10
N SER A 155 -3.03 -15.61 -13.18
CA SER A 155 -2.67 -16.58 -14.21
C SER A 155 -1.76 -17.69 -13.65
N ALA A 156 -0.82 -17.33 -12.77
CA ALA A 156 0.12 -18.27 -12.18
C ALA A 156 -0.54 -19.28 -11.23
N ILE A 157 -1.63 -18.90 -10.53
CA ILE A 157 -2.31 -19.77 -9.56
C ILE A 157 -3.47 -20.57 -10.15
N ALA A 158 -3.97 -20.25 -11.35
CA ALA A 158 -5.10 -20.97 -11.95
C ALA A 158 -4.82 -22.48 -12.05
N GLY A 159 -5.81 -23.33 -11.74
CA GLY A 159 -5.69 -24.80 -11.79
C GLY A 159 -5.51 -25.46 -10.43
N ASP A 160 -5.04 -26.71 -10.46
CA ASP A 160 -5.02 -27.60 -9.29
C ASP A 160 -3.69 -27.53 -8.52
N TRP A 161 -3.82 -27.43 -7.20
CA TRP A 161 -2.73 -27.40 -6.22
C TRP A 161 -3.04 -28.36 -5.10
N GLY A 162 -2.00 -29.01 -4.57
CA GLY A 162 -2.20 -29.89 -3.44
C GLY A 162 -0.92 -30.27 -2.73
N TYR A 163 -1.13 -30.81 -1.54
CA TYR A 163 -0.14 -31.40 -0.66
C TYR A 163 -0.68 -32.72 -0.16
N ARG A 164 0.17 -33.73 -0.01
CA ARG A 164 -0.17 -34.92 0.75
C ARG A 164 1.04 -35.51 1.46
N THR A 165 0.82 -36.08 2.63
CA THR A 165 1.80 -36.89 3.37
C THR A 165 1.13 -38.13 3.94
N ASP A 166 1.91 -39.20 4.09
CA ASP A 166 1.49 -40.45 4.74
C ASP A 166 1.99 -40.58 6.18
N CYS A 167 2.70 -39.57 6.70
CA CYS A 167 3.20 -39.54 8.08
C CYS A 167 2.06 -39.45 9.10
N GLY A 168 2.18 -40.13 10.24
CA GLY A 168 1.12 -40.19 11.26
C GLY A 168 -0.24 -40.60 10.69
N PHE A 169 -1.29 -39.80 10.95
CA PHE A 169 -2.63 -39.99 10.40
C PHE A 169 -2.78 -39.61 8.92
N GLY A 170 -1.68 -39.23 8.27
CA GLY A 170 -1.69 -38.61 6.96
C GLY A 170 -2.32 -37.21 6.99
N HIS A 171 -1.98 -36.40 6.00
CA HIS A 171 -2.58 -35.08 5.80
C HIS A 171 -2.66 -34.81 4.31
N TYR A 172 -3.76 -34.26 3.85
CA TYR A 172 -3.93 -33.80 2.49
C TYR A 172 -4.58 -32.42 2.48
N VAL A 173 -4.13 -31.59 1.55
CA VAL A 173 -4.74 -30.29 1.27
C VAL A 173 -4.84 -30.15 -0.23
N ASN A 174 -6.01 -29.76 -0.74
CA ASN A 174 -6.22 -29.45 -2.14
C ASN A 174 -6.82 -28.05 -2.28
N VAL A 175 -6.35 -27.31 -3.27
CA VAL A 175 -6.91 -26.02 -3.68
C VAL A 175 -6.98 -26.02 -5.20
N THR A 176 -8.19 -25.87 -5.75
CA THR A 176 -8.40 -25.69 -7.19
C THR A 176 -8.89 -24.29 -7.42
N VAL A 177 -8.10 -23.48 -8.15
CA VAL A 177 -8.49 -22.13 -8.56
C VAL A 177 -9.15 -22.22 -9.93
N SER A 178 -10.50 -22.27 -9.95
CA SER A 178 -11.28 -22.39 -11.18
C SER A 178 -11.46 -21.05 -11.90
N LYS A 179 -11.43 -19.95 -11.14
CA LYS A 179 -11.45 -18.57 -11.64
C LYS A 179 -10.52 -17.73 -10.77
N ALA A 180 -9.61 -16.98 -11.37
CA ALA A 180 -8.60 -16.24 -10.60
C ALA A 180 -8.89 -14.72 -10.48
N GLU A 181 -9.79 -14.17 -11.31
CA GLU A 181 -10.20 -12.75 -11.37
C GLU A 181 -11.64 -12.61 -11.92
N PRO A 182 -12.37 -11.50 -11.69
CA PRO A 182 -12.02 -10.37 -10.83
C PRO A 182 -12.26 -10.64 -9.33
N GLU A 183 -13.11 -11.61 -9.01
CA GLU A 183 -13.19 -12.27 -7.69
C GLU A 183 -12.75 -13.71 -7.96
N ALA A 184 -11.70 -14.15 -7.27
CA ALA A 184 -11.21 -15.51 -7.43
C ALA A 184 -12.22 -16.48 -6.82
N GLU A 185 -12.41 -17.62 -7.44
CA GLU A 185 -13.32 -18.67 -7.00
C GLU A 185 -12.66 -20.02 -7.22
N GLY A 186 -13.06 -21.00 -6.41
CA GLY A 186 -12.52 -22.33 -6.50
C GLY A 186 -13.03 -23.26 -5.42
N THR A 187 -12.39 -24.42 -5.33
CA THR A 187 -12.67 -25.43 -4.30
C THR A 187 -11.47 -25.65 -3.41
N TRP A 188 -11.72 -26.06 -2.18
CA TRP A 188 -10.70 -26.43 -1.22
C TRP A 188 -11.09 -27.75 -0.55
N ALA A 189 -10.08 -28.49 -0.08
CA ALA A 189 -10.25 -29.62 0.81
C ALA A 189 -9.05 -29.71 1.75
N ASP A 190 -9.28 -30.05 3.01
CA ASP A 190 -8.24 -30.23 4.03
C ASP A 190 -8.64 -31.36 4.97
N GLY A 191 -7.76 -32.33 5.17
CA GLY A 191 -8.09 -33.45 6.05
C GLY A 191 -6.99 -34.48 6.24
N THR A 192 -7.33 -35.51 6.99
CA THR A 192 -6.51 -36.67 7.32
C THR A 192 -7.19 -37.94 6.82
N ARG A 193 -6.63 -39.11 7.13
CA ARG A 193 -7.29 -40.40 6.84
C ARG A 193 -8.62 -40.60 7.57
N ASN A 194 -8.86 -39.87 8.66
CA ASN A 194 -10.01 -40.10 9.55
C ASN A 194 -11.13 -39.08 9.39
N GLY A 195 -10.91 -38.03 8.60
CA GLY A 195 -11.87 -36.94 8.44
C GLY A 195 -11.22 -35.72 7.82
N GLY A 196 -12.05 -34.83 7.30
CA GLY A 196 -11.64 -33.60 6.65
C GLY A 196 -12.86 -32.78 6.30
N ASP A 197 -12.62 -31.60 5.76
CA ASP A 197 -13.65 -30.71 5.26
C ASP A 197 -13.27 -30.24 3.85
N GLN A 198 -14.29 -29.84 3.09
CA GLN A 198 -14.18 -29.39 1.72
C GLN A 198 -15.32 -28.46 1.37
N GLY A 199 -15.08 -27.61 0.40
CA GLY A 199 -16.14 -26.77 -0.14
C GLY A 199 -15.59 -25.77 -1.13
N LYS A 200 -16.12 -24.54 -1.08
CA LYS A 200 -15.80 -23.48 -2.03
C LYS A 200 -15.11 -22.33 -1.34
N PHE A 201 -14.34 -21.59 -2.12
CA PHE A 201 -13.79 -20.31 -1.68
C PHE A 201 -14.13 -19.20 -2.66
N LYS A 202 -14.19 -17.98 -2.10
CA LYS A 202 -14.13 -16.72 -2.83
C LYS A 202 -12.93 -15.93 -2.36
N GLY A 203 -12.27 -15.20 -3.25
CA GLY A 203 -11.09 -14.44 -2.87
C GLY A 203 -10.87 -13.13 -3.62
N GLN A 204 -10.12 -12.25 -2.96
CA GLN A 204 -9.74 -10.94 -3.47
C GLN A 204 -8.22 -10.74 -3.39
N TRP A 205 -7.64 -10.25 -4.48
CA TRP A 205 -6.23 -9.89 -4.54
C TRP A 205 -5.94 -8.59 -3.82
N ARG A 206 -4.92 -8.61 -2.94
CA ARG A 206 -4.37 -7.43 -2.25
C ARG A 206 -2.87 -7.64 -2.09
N ASP A 207 -2.07 -6.70 -2.60
CA ASP A 207 -0.59 -6.73 -2.49
C ASP A 207 0.05 -8.08 -2.88
N GLY A 208 -0.42 -8.67 -3.98
CA GLY A 208 0.10 -9.95 -4.49
C GLY A 208 -0.30 -11.18 -3.67
N LYS A 209 -1.20 -11.03 -2.69
CA LYS A 209 -1.80 -12.12 -1.90
C LYS A 209 -3.27 -12.27 -2.26
N LEU A 210 -3.75 -13.51 -2.34
CA LEU A 210 -5.16 -13.80 -2.54
C LEU A 210 -5.80 -14.11 -1.20
N TYR A 211 -6.50 -13.13 -0.62
CA TYR A 211 -7.25 -13.31 0.61
C TYR A 211 -8.53 -14.08 0.30
N VAL A 212 -8.73 -15.21 0.98
CA VAL A 212 -9.81 -16.16 0.69
C VAL A 212 -10.78 -16.23 1.84
N ARG A 213 -12.04 -16.45 1.49
CA ARG A 213 -13.13 -16.77 2.40
C ARG A 213 -13.67 -18.13 2.04
N PHE A 214 -13.90 -18.99 3.01
CA PHE A 214 -14.32 -20.36 2.79
C PHE A 214 -15.79 -20.58 3.15
N CYS A 215 -16.39 -21.55 2.46
CA CYS A 215 -17.61 -22.22 2.87
C CYS A 215 -17.40 -23.73 2.77
N SER A 216 -18.14 -24.49 3.57
CA SER A 216 -18.11 -25.96 3.58
C SER A 216 -19.35 -26.53 2.88
N ASP A 217 -19.15 -27.64 2.17
CA ASP A 217 -20.23 -28.43 1.56
C ASP A 217 -20.96 -29.30 2.62
N ASP A 218 -20.29 -29.67 3.71
CA ASP A 218 -20.84 -30.43 4.84
C ASP A 218 -20.27 -29.88 6.17
N PRO A 219 -20.79 -28.75 6.67
CA PRO A 219 -20.20 -28.05 7.80
C PRO A 219 -20.27 -28.90 9.07
N GLN A 220 -19.13 -29.46 9.46
CA GLN A 220 -18.94 -30.16 10.72
C GLN A 220 -18.53 -29.14 11.79
N ASN A 221 -19.12 -29.22 12.98
CA ASN A 221 -18.71 -28.47 14.18
C ASN A 221 -18.70 -26.93 14.10
N GLY A 222 -19.09 -26.31 12.97
CA GLY A 222 -19.27 -24.88 12.83
C GLY A 222 -18.00 -24.08 12.47
N ASP A 223 -16.90 -24.74 12.08
CA ASP A 223 -15.65 -24.07 11.71
C ASP A 223 -15.80 -23.21 10.44
N PHE A 224 -16.61 -23.69 9.49
CA PHE A 224 -16.97 -22.95 8.28
C PHE A 224 -18.49 -22.89 8.09
N PRO A 225 -19.02 -21.77 7.56
CA PRO A 225 -20.43 -21.68 7.20
C PRO A 225 -20.78 -22.60 6.02
N ALA A 226 -22.02 -23.10 5.99
CA ALA A 226 -22.55 -23.87 4.86
C ALA A 226 -22.55 -23.02 3.58
N CYS A 227 -22.08 -23.58 2.46
CA CYS A 227 -22.18 -22.91 1.17
C CYS A 227 -23.67 -22.58 0.83
N PRO A 228 -23.99 -21.37 0.32
CA PRO A 228 -23.09 -20.35 -0.23
C PRO A 228 -22.72 -19.22 0.75
N ALA A 229 -22.93 -19.37 2.05
CA ALA A 229 -22.43 -18.39 3.03
C ALA A 229 -20.93 -18.61 3.24
N TYR A 230 -20.14 -17.53 3.29
CA TYR A 230 -18.69 -17.58 3.44
C TYR A 230 -18.26 -16.91 4.75
N ASP A 231 -17.14 -17.35 5.30
CA ASP A 231 -16.54 -16.77 6.50
C ASP A 231 -16.08 -15.30 6.32
N ASP A 232 -15.50 -14.72 7.37
CA ASP A 232 -15.00 -13.33 7.39
C ASP A 232 -13.60 -13.15 6.79
N GLY A 233 -12.98 -14.21 6.26
CA GLY A 233 -11.68 -14.17 5.61
C GLY A 233 -10.52 -14.34 6.60
N ALA A 234 -10.34 -15.57 7.08
CA ALA A 234 -9.28 -15.95 8.01
C ALA A 234 -8.01 -16.52 7.33
N ALA A 235 -7.91 -16.45 6.00
CA ALA A 235 -6.76 -17.01 5.28
C ALA A 235 -6.38 -16.20 4.04
N TYR A 236 -5.15 -16.40 3.58
CA TYR A 236 -4.74 -16.03 2.23
C TYR A 236 -3.83 -17.09 1.63
N VAL A 237 -3.79 -17.15 0.30
CA VAL A 237 -2.79 -17.91 -0.45
C VAL A 237 -1.85 -16.96 -1.18
N SER A 238 -0.58 -17.36 -1.32
CA SER A 238 0.45 -16.55 -1.97
C SER A 238 1.32 -17.42 -2.88
N PRO A 239 1.47 -17.05 -4.17
CA PRO A 239 2.41 -17.74 -5.05
C PRO A 239 3.85 -17.46 -4.61
N GLN A 240 4.63 -18.51 -4.36
CA GLN A 240 6.03 -18.43 -3.97
C GLN A 240 6.87 -19.41 -4.81
N GLY A 241 7.56 -18.87 -5.82
CA GLY A 241 8.29 -19.69 -6.77
C GLY A 241 7.36 -20.64 -7.52
N LYS A 242 7.55 -21.95 -7.34
CA LYS A 242 6.71 -23.00 -7.96
C LYS A 242 5.57 -23.49 -7.05
N GLN A 243 5.43 -22.93 -5.86
CA GLN A 243 4.47 -23.38 -4.85
C GLN A 243 3.38 -22.34 -4.63
N LEU A 244 2.20 -22.83 -4.22
CA LEU A 244 1.14 -21.99 -3.67
C LEU A 244 1.10 -22.20 -2.16
N VAL A 245 1.36 -21.15 -1.40
CA VAL A 245 1.48 -21.26 0.06
C VAL A 245 0.22 -20.74 0.72
N TRP A 246 -0.40 -21.56 1.56
CA TRP A 246 -1.56 -21.20 2.37
C TRP A 246 -1.08 -20.62 3.71
N PHE A 247 -1.60 -19.45 4.08
CA PHE A 247 -1.44 -18.84 5.38
C PHE A 247 -2.79 -18.72 6.11
N GLN A 248 -2.81 -19.07 7.39
CA GLN A 248 -3.99 -18.99 8.25
C GLN A 248 -3.81 -17.89 9.30
N LYS A 249 -4.89 -17.21 9.66
CA LYS A 249 -4.88 -16.13 10.64
C LYS A 249 -4.63 -16.69 12.03
N SER A 250 -3.65 -16.10 12.72
CA SER A 250 -3.23 -16.45 14.07
C SER A 250 -3.16 -15.17 14.90
N GLY A 251 -4.22 -14.92 15.67
CA GLY A 251 -4.43 -13.65 16.36
C GLY A 251 -4.47 -12.45 15.40
N LYS A 252 -3.46 -11.57 15.47
CA LYS A 252 -3.31 -10.39 14.60
C LYS A 252 -2.43 -10.64 13.37
N ALA A 253 -1.80 -11.80 13.27
CA ALA A 253 -0.87 -12.16 12.22
C ALA A 253 -1.41 -13.32 11.37
N TYR A 254 -0.59 -13.79 10.43
CA TYR A 254 -0.87 -14.96 9.62
C TYR A 254 0.34 -15.89 9.65
N ASP A 255 0.12 -17.14 10.02
CA ASP A 255 1.15 -18.17 10.07
C ASP A 255 1.13 -19.01 8.78
N ARG A 256 2.31 -19.45 8.35
CA ARG A 256 2.43 -20.36 7.20
C ARG A 256 1.85 -21.71 7.61
N TYR A 257 0.80 -22.14 6.91
CA TYR A 257 0.13 -23.40 7.17
C TYR A 257 0.75 -24.53 6.33
N VAL A 258 0.61 -24.47 5.00
CA VAL A 258 1.09 -25.53 4.10
C VAL A 258 1.59 -24.93 2.78
N ALA A 259 2.55 -25.62 2.16
CA ALA A 259 3.01 -25.34 0.80
C ALA A 259 2.41 -26.38 -0.14
N LEU A 260 1.68 -25.92 -1.16
CA LEU A 260 1.03 -26.77 -2.14
C LEU A 260 1.85 -26.79 -3.43
N ASP A 261 1.99 -27.98 -4.01
CA ASP A 261 2.60 -28.18 -5.31
C ASP A 261 1.52 -28.30 -6.39
N ARG A 262 1.93 -28.12 -7.65
CA ARG A 262 1.05 -28.33 -8.81
C ARG A 262 0.58 -29.79 -8.86
N VAL A 263 -0.73 -29.98 -9.01
CA VAL A 263 -1.31 -31.31 -9.26
C VAL A 263 -1.39 -31.54 -10.76
N PRO A 264 -0.77 -32.60 -11.32
CA PRO A 264 -0.94 -32.93 -12.73
C PRO A 264 -2.40 -33.27 -13.04
N LYS A 265 -2.87 -32.94 -14.24
CA LYS A 265 -4.25 -33.24 -14.67
C LYS A 265 -4.55 -34.74 -14.52
N GLY A 266 -5.57 -35.07 -13.73
CA GLY A 266 -5.97 -36.45 -13.43
C GLY A 266 -5.02 -37.20 -12.48
N GLY A 267 -4.03 -36.50 -11.90
CA GLY A 267 -3.08 -37.04 -10.95
C GLY A 267 -3.44 -36.73 -9.49
N LYS A 268 -2.49 -37.02 -8.60
CA LYS A 268 -2.54 -36.66 -7.17
C LYS A 268 -1.44 -35.65 -6.87
N ALA A 269 -1.60 -34.90 -5.79
CA ALA A 269 -0.52 -34.09 -5.24
C ALA A 269 0.76 -34.94 -5.04
N PRO A 270 1.96 -34.35 -5.22
CA PRO A 270 3.21 -34.99 -4.83
C PRO A 270 3.15 -35.47 -3.37
N LEU A 271 3.68 -36.68 -3.11
CA LEU A 271 3.74 -37.22 -1.75
C LEU A 271 4.98 -36.68 -1.05
N ASP A 272 4.77 -35.99 0.07
CA ASP A 272 5.84 -35.71 1.01
C ASP A 272 6.16 -36.99 1.80
N THR A 273 7.42 -37.41 1.68
CA THR A 273 7.95 -38.62 2.33
C THR A 273 8.86 -38.30 3.51
N HIS A 274 9.08 -37.02 3.81
CA HIS A 274 9.91 -36.57 4.91
C HIS A 274 9.09 -36.49 6.20
N CYS A 275 8.92 -37.62 6.86
CA CYS A 275 8.38 -37.64 8.22
C CYS A 275 9.44 -37.12 9.20
N LYS A 276 9.04 -36.29 10.17
CA LYS A 276 9.89 -36.01 11.33
C LYS A 276 9.91 -37.26 12.22
N ASP A 277 11.04 -37.53 12.85
CA ASP A 277 11.38 -38.84 13.45
C ASP A 277 10.55 -39.30 14.68
N ASP A 278 9.42 -38.65 15.00
CA ASP A 278 8.58 -38.99 16.16
C ASP A 278 7.20 -39.60 15.83
N ASP A 279 6.85 -39.80 14.55
CA ASP A 279 5.51 -40.26 14.12
C ASP A 279 5.51 -41.61 13.34
N ARG A 280 6.22 -42.64 13.85
CA ARG A 280 6.10 -44.03 13.36
C ARG A 280 5.27 -44.91 14.27
#